data_AF-A0A365Z292-F1
#
_entry.id   AF-A0A365Z292-F1
#
_cell.length_a   1.000
_cell.length_b   1.000
_cell.length_c   1.000
_cell.angle_alpha   90.00
_cell.angle_beta   90.00
_cell.angle_gamma   90.00
#
_symmetry.space_group_name_H-M   'P 1'
#
loop_
_entity.id
_entity.type
_entity.pdbx_description
1 polymer ?
#
loop_
_entity_poly.entity_id
_entity_poly.type
_entity_poly.pdbx_seq_one_letter_code
_entity_poly.pdbx_strand_id
1 'polypeptide(L)'
;GISSFGISGTNAHTIIEEPPAVEEPEPERVEPPLVPVVVSGATPAALREQAARLARVDGPLLDVAYSTATSRAALEHRAVLTVSSRDELVDELTALAEDRSTATRGVRSSGRLAFLFSGQGSQRLGMGRELYEAFPAYAGAFDAVCERFELPVREV
;
A
#
# COMPACT_ATOMS: atom_id res chain seq x y z
N GLY A 1 -10.56 13.12 31.96
CA GLY A 1 -9.62 12.56 32.95
C GLY A 1 -10.01 11.14 33.35
N ILE A 2 -9.08 10.36 33.89
CA ILE A 2 -9.25 8.97 34.35
C ILE A 2 -8.90 8.92 35.84
N SER A 3 -9.73 8.25 36.64
CA SER A 3 -9.45 7.94 38.05
C SER A 3 -9.39 6.42 38.27
N SER A 4 -8.42 5.96 39.05
CA SER A 4 -8.29 4.55 39.45
C SER A 4 -8.01 4.44 40.95
N PHE A 5 -8.75 3.55 41.62
CA PHE A 5 -8.70 3.36 43.07
C PHE A 5 -8.48 1.87 43.37
N GLY A 6 -7.32 1.53 43.93
CA GLY A 6 -6.97 0.18 44.31
C GLY A 6 -7.58 -0.23 45.65
N ILE A 7 -7.88 -1.53 45.80
CA ILE A 7 -8.44 -2.10 47.04
C ILE A 7 -7.55 -1.88 48.28
N SER A 8 -6.26 -1.62 48.09
CA SER A 8 -5.30 -1.28 49.15
C SER A 8 -5.29 0.20 49.55
N GLY A 9 -6.08 1.06 48.88
CA GLY A 9 -6.13 2.51 49.10
C GLY A 9 -5.19 3.34 48.22
N THR A 10 -4.56 2.75 47.20
CA THR A 10 -3.75 3.49 46.22
C THR A 10 -4.64 4.18 45.19
N ASN A 11 -4.48 5.49 45.03
CA ASN A 11 -5.30 6.31 44.15
C ASN A 11 -4.43 6.95 43.07
N ALA A 12 -4.88 6.90 41.81
CA ALA A 12 -4.24 7.57 40.68
C ALA A 12 -5.28 8.38 39.89
N HIS A 13 -4.91 9.61 39.53
CA HIS A 13 -5.75 10.49 38.72
C HIS A 13 -4.93 11.08 37.56
N THR A 14 -5.46 10.98 36.35
CA THR A 14 -4.82 11.49 35.13
C THR A 14 -5.78 12.41 34.39
N ILE A 15 -5.37 13.63 34.09
CA ILE A 15 -6.11 14.53 33.21
C ILE A 15 -5.70 14.20 31.76
N ILE A 16 -6.68 14.09 30.87
CA ILE A 16 -6.48 13.84 29.44
C ILE A 16 -7.22 14.94 28.70
N GLU A 17 -6.55 15.53 27.73
CA GLU A 17 -7.06 16.57 26.84
C GLU A 17 -6.88 16.08 25.39
N GLU A 18 -7.71 16.61 24.49
CA GLU A 18 -7.54 16.37 23.06
C GLU A 18 -6.28 17.08 22.54
N PRO A 19 -5.57 16.50 21.55
CA PRO A 19 -4.50 17.23 20.88
C PRO A 19 -5.08 18.44 20.14
N PRO A 20 -4.34 19.56 20.01
CA PRO A 20 -4.81 20.70 19.23
C PRO A 20 -5.08 20.29 17.79
N ALA A 21 -6.12 20.86 17.19
CA ALA A 21 -6.40 20.64 15.77
C ALA A 21 -5.21 21.14 14.94
N VAL A 22 -4.64 20.25 14.12
CA VAL A 22 -3.61 20.59 13.15
C VAL A 22 -4.29 20.70 11.79
N GLU A 23 -4.30 21.89 11.20
CA GLU A 23 -4.67 22.05 9.80
C GLU A 23 -3.50 21.53 8.94
N GLU A 24 -3.65 20.30 8.46
CA GLU A 24 -2.72 19.77 7.48
C GLU A 24 -3.09 20.33 6.10
N PRO A 25 -2.13 20.90 5.35
CA PRO A 25 -2.40 21.32 3.98
C PRO A 25 -2.81 20.09 3.17
N GLU A 26 -3.87 20.20 2.38
CA GLU A 26 -4.26 19.12 1.46
C GLU A 26 -3.10 18.87 0.50
N PRO A 27 -2.42 17.72 0.57
CA PRO A 27 -1.36 17.43 -0.38
C PRO A 27 -1.98 17.26 -1.76
N GLU A 28 -1.26 17.71 -2.80
CA GLU A 28 -1.64 17.41 -4.17
C GLU A 28 -1.55 15.88 -4.38
N ARG A 29 -2.70 15.21 -4.40
CA ARG A 29 -2.79 13.75 -4.50
C ARG A 29 -2.84 13.35 -5.97
N VAL A 30 -1.81 12.65 -6.43
CA VAL A 30 -1.88 11.90 -7.68
C VAL A 30 -2.60 10.58 -7.37
N GLU A 31 -3.81 10.43 -7.89
CA GLU A 31 -4.55 9.17 -7.78
C GLU A 31 -4.11 8.21 -8.89
N PRO A 32 -3.40 7.12 -8.58
CA PRO A 32 -3.06 6.14 -9.59
C PRO A 32 -4.33 5.38 -10.02
N PRO A 33 -4.41 4.92 -11.28
CA PRO A 33 -5.56 4.18 -11.79
C PRO A 33 -5.80 2.84 -11.06
N LEU A 34 -4.76 2.30 -10.42
CA LEU A 34 -4.81 1.11 -9.59
C LEU A 34 -4.05 1.36 -8.29
N VAL A 35 -4.67 0.98 -7.18
CA VAL A 35 -4.14 1.15 -5.83
C VAL A 35 -3.83 -0.23 -5.25
N PRO A 36 -2.57 -0.51 -4.87
CA PRO A 36 -2.21 -1.74 -4.18
C PRO A 36 -2.58 -1.64 -2.70
N VAL A 37 -3.45 -2.53 -2.22
CA VAL A 37 -3.80 -2.68 -0.81
C VAL A 37 -3.17 -3.96 -0.27
N VAL A 38 -2.36 -3.83 0.78
CA VAL A 38 -1.59 -4.93 1.36
C VAL A 38 -2.28 -5.45 2.61
N VAL A 39 -2.52 -6.75 2.68
CA VAL A 39 -3.05 -7.41 3.89
C VAL A 39 -2.03 -8.44 4.35
N SER A 40 -1.78 -8.53 5.67
CA SER A 40 -0.88 -9.53 6.21
C SER A 40 -1.41 -10.20 7.49
N GLY A 41 -1.02 -11.46 7.69
CA GLY A 41 -1.36 -12.28 8.85
C GLY A 41 -0.20 -13.18 9.27
N ALA A 42 -0.16 -13.57 10.54
CA ALA A 42 0.85 -14.51 11.04
C ALA A 42 0.59 -15.96 10.59
N THR A 43 -0.64 -16.25 10.14
CA THR A 43 -1.05 -17.55 9.59
C THR A 43 -1.99 -17.30 8.40
N PRO A 44 -2.28 -18.30 7.54
CA PRO A 44 -3.26 -18.16 6.47
C PRO A 44 -4.66 -17.81 6.99
N ALA A 45 -5.06 -18.37 8.14
CA ALA A 45 -6.34 -18.06 8.77
C ALA A 45 -6.37 -16.60 9.29
N ALA A 46 -5.30 -16.15 9.95
CA ALA A 46 -5.19 -14.78 10.41
C ALA A 46 -5.21 -13.78 9.25
N LEU A 47 -4.61 -14.10 8.10
CA LEU A 47 -4.70 -13.27 6.89
C LEU A 47 -6.15 -13.08 6.45
N ARG A 48 -6.94 -14.16 6.41
CA ARG A 48 -8.37 -14.12 6.04
C ARG A 48 -9.20 -13.32 7.05
N GLU A 49 -8.91 -13.47 8.34
CA GLU A 49 -9.55 -12.66 9.39
C GLU A 49 -9.22 -11.18 9.27
N GLN A 50 -7.98 -10.83 8.92
CA GLN A 50 -7.59 -9.43 8.67
C GLN A 50 -8.32 -8.86 7.46
N ALA A 51 -8.48 -9.63 6.38
CA ALA A 51 -9.27 -9.22 5.22
C ALA A 51 -10.73 -8.93 5.61
N ALA A 52 -11.36 -9.82 6.39
CA ALA A 52 -12.73 -9.65 6.87
C ALA A 52 -12.90 -8.41 7.77
N ARG A 53 -11.90 -8.07 8.58
CA ARG A 53 -11.90 -6.86 9.41
C ARG A 53 -11.73 -5.61 8.55
N LEU A 54 -10.81 -5.65 7.60
CA LEU A 54 -10.49 -4.52 6.72
C LEU A 54 -11.66 -4.17 5.80
N ALA A 55 -12.45 -5.16 5.35
CA ALA A 55 -13.64 -4.94 4.54
C ALA A 55 -14.68 -4.03 5.21
N ARG A 56 -14.64 -3.91 6.54
CA ARG A 56 -15.56 -3.09 7.36
C ARG A 56 -15.03 -1.70 7.69
N VAL A 57 -13.80 -1.38 7.30
CA VAL A 57 -13.16 -0.10 7.63
C VAL A 57 -13.59 0.94 6.62
N ASP A 58 -14.35 1.94 6.99
CA ASP A 58 -14.71 3.03 6.09
C ASP A 58 -13.55 4.00 5.85
N GLY A 59 -13.61 4.74 4.73
CA GLY A 59 -12.64 5.79 4.39
C GLY A 59 -12.14 5.72 2.94
N PRO A 60 -11.43 6.75 2.48
CA PRO A 60 -10.91 6.81 1.11
C PRO A 60 -9.97 5.63 0.79
N LEU A 61 -10.03 5.12 -0.44
CA LEU A 61 -9.23 3.97 -0.89
C LEU A 61 -7.72 4.21 -0.64
N LEU A 62 -7.22 5.38 -1.01
CA LEU A 62 -5.81 5.71 -0.84
C LEU A 62 -5.38 5.76 0.63
N ASP A 63 -6.23 6.26 1.52
CA ASP A 63 -5.92 6.33 2.94
C ASP A 63 -5.85 4.93 3.56
N VAL A 64 -6.75 4.02 3.14
CA VAL A 64 -6.72 2.61 3.53
C VAL A 64 -5.46 1.92 3.00
N ALA A 65 -5.14 2.11 1.72
CA ALA A 65 -3.94 1.54 1.10
C ALA A 65 -2.66 2.02 1.79
N TYR A 66 -2.54 3.33 1.98
CA TYR A 66 -1.42 3.96 2.67
C TYR A 66 -1.27 3.43 4.09
N SER A 67 -2.37 3.41 4.85
CA SER A 67 -2.37 2.94 6.24
C SER A 67 -1.96 1.47 6.35
N THR A 68 -2.47 0.61 5.48
CA THR A 68 -2.13 -0.81 5.48
C THR A 68 -0.68 -1.08 5.07
N ALA A 69 -0.11 -0.25 4.19
CA ALA A 69 1.28 -0.36 3.76
C ALA A 69 2.29 0.18 4.78
N THR A 70 1.94 1.24 5.53
CA THR A 70 2.92 2.02 6.33
C THR A 70 2.75 1.90 7.84
N SER A 71 1.53 1.67 8.32
CA SER A 71 1.23 1.71 9.76
C SER A 71 0.97 0.34 10.39
N ARG A 72 0.86 -0.71 9.57
CA ARG A 72 0.55 -2.07 10.02
C ARG A 72 1.81 -2.94 10.00
N ALA A 73 1.89 -3.86 10.96
CA ALA A 73 2.97 -4.84 11.00
C ALA A 73 2.92 -5.71 9.72
N ALA A 74 4.08 -5.88 9.07
CA ALA A 74 4.20 -6.66 7.84
C ALA A 74 4.49 -8.14 8.15
N LEU A 75 3.45 -8.90 8.45
CA LEU A 75 3.52 -10.31 8.87
C LEU A 75 3.86 -11.27 7.71
N GLU A 76 4.02 -12.56 8.02
CA GLU A 76 4.58 -13.56 7.09
C GLU A 76 3.66 -13.88 5.91
N HIS A 77 2.37 -14.16 6.16
CA HIS A 77 1.40 -14.44 5.11
C HIS A 77 0.84 -13.13 4.58
N ARG A 78 0.95 -12.89 3.28
CA ARG A 78 0.58 -11.62 2.64
C ARG A 78 -0.31 -11.83 1.43
N ALA A 79 -1.22 -10.89 1.22
CA ALA A 79 -1.97 -10.71 -0.01
C ALA A 79 -1.84 -9.26 -0.47
N VAL A 80 -1.79 -9.04 -1.78
CA VAL A 80 -1.87 -7.72 -2.40
C VAL A 80 -3.05 -7.69 -3.36
N LEU A 81 -3.97 -6.77 -3.09
CA LEU A 81 -5.16 -6.51 -3.90
C LEU A 81 -4.87 -5.26 -4.74
N THR A 82 -4.95 -5.35 -6.05
CA THR A 82 -4.77 -4.21 -6.95
C THR A 82 -6.13 -3.80 -7.48
N VAL A 83 -6.66 -2.70 -6.95
CA VAL A 83 -8.05 -2.29 -7.18
C VAL A 83 -8.12 -0.83 -7.63
N SER A 84 -9.14 -0.51 -8.41
CA SER A 84 -9.40 0.84 -8.95
C SER A 84 -10.41 1.64 -8.12
N SER A 85 -11.13 0.98 -7.21
CA SER A 85 -12.20 1.62 -6.45
C SER A 85 -12.39 1.02 -5.06
N ARG A 86 -13.16 1.74 -4.25
CA ARG A 86 -13.50 1.34 -2.89
C ARG A 86 -14.42 0.12 -2.84
N ASP A 87 -15.38 0.03 -3.76
CA ASP A 87 -16.30 -1.10 -3.83
C ASP A 87 -15.56 -2.37 -4.27
N GLU A 88 -14.71 -2.25 -5.28
CA GLU A 88 -13.83 -3.35 -5.72
C GLU A 88 -12.92 -3.85 -4.59
N LEU A 89 -12.38 -2.94 -3.77
CA LEU A 89 -11.62 -3.31 -2.58
C LEU A 89 -12.44 -4.17 -1.61
N VAL A 90 -13.68 -3.78 -1.32
CA VAL A 90 -14.55 -4.50 -0.38
C VAL A 90 -14.90 -5.89 -0.93
N ASP A 91 -15.19 -5.99 -2.23
CA ASP A 91 -15.47 -7.26 -2.90
C ASP A 91 -14.27 -8.20 -2.86
N GLU A 92 -13.08 -7.71 -3.19
CA GLU A 92 -11.84 -8.48 -3.16
C GLU A 92 -11.42 -8.88 -1.74
N LEU A 93 -11.60 -8.01 -0.74
CA LEU A 93 -11.37 -8.36 0.67
C LEU A 93 -12.34 -9.43 1.17
N THR A 94 -13.61 -9.36 0.75
CA THR A 94 -14.62 -10.36 1.07
C THR A 94 -14.27 -11.70 0.42
N ALA A 95 -13.89 -11.69 -0.85
CA ALA A 95 -13.40 -12.88 -1.54
C ALA A 95 -12.12 -13.43 -0.88
N LEU A 96 -11.21 -12.59 -0.40
CA LEU A 96 -10.00 -13.03 0.30
C LEU A 96 -10.35 -13.69 1.65
N ALA A 97 -11.27 -13.11 2.41
CA ALA A 97 -11.74 -13.68 3.68
C ALA A 97 -12.35 -15.08 3.51
N GLU A 98 -13.07 -15.28 2.40
CA GLU A 98 -13.71 -16.55 2.03
C GLU A 98 -12.79 -17.51 1.27
N ASP A 99 -11.51 -17.16 1.09
CA ASP A 99 -10.51 -17.93 0.35
C ASP A 99 -10.82 -18.14 -1.14
N ARG A 100 -11.56 -17.20 -1.75
CA ARG A 100 -11.95 -17.19 -3.17
C ARG A 100 -11.25 -16.12 -4.01
N SER A 101 -10.52 -15.19 -3.39
CA SER A 101 -9.84 -14.10 -4.12
C SER A 101 -8.67 -14.59 -4.98
N THR A 102 -8.53 -13.98 -6.15
CA THR A 102 -7.42 -14.19 -7.11
C THR A 102 -6.21 -13.30 -6.84
N ALA A 103 -6.24 -12.55 -5.73
CA ALA A 103 -5.15 -11.67 -5.32
C ALA A 103 -3.78 -12.36 -5.31
N THR A 104 -2.74 -11.58 -5.53
CA THR A 104 -1.37 -12.07 -5.43
C THR A 104 -1.07 -12.39 -3.97
N ARG A 105 -0.75 -13.65 -3.67
CA ARG A 105 -0.45 -14.12 -2.31
C ARG A 105 0.98 -14.64 -2.21
N GLY A 106 1.56 -14.51 -1.02
CA GLY A 106 2.88 -15.04 -0.73
C GLY A 106 3.11 -15.23 0.75
N VAL A 107 4.10 -16.05 1.06
CA VAL A 107 4.68 -16.13 2.40
C VAL A 107 6.05 -15.48 2.32
N ARG A 108 6.37 -14.62 3.28
CA ARG A 108 7.68 -13.97 3.36
C ARG A 108 8.77 -15.04 3.29
N SER A 109 9.62 -14.93 2.28
CA SER A 109 10.82 -15.74 2.14
C SER A 109 12.07 -14.87 2.34
N SER A 110 13.14 -15.47 2.85
CA SER A 110 14.46 -14.84 2.85
C SER A 110 15.15 -15.11 1.52
N GLY A 111 15.76 -14.09 0.93
CA GLY A 111 16.49 -14.22 -0.31
C GLY A 111 17.29 -12.96 -0.62
N ARG A 112 18.21 -13.08 -1.58
CA ARG A 112 18.89 -11.93 -2.17
C ARG A 112 18.10 -11.45 -3.38
N LEU A 113 18.02 -10.13 -3.56
CA LEU A 113 17.43 -9.52 -4.74
C LEU A 113 18.49 -9.44 -5.85
N ALA A 114 18.13 -9.85 -7.06
CA ALA A 114 18.94 -9.70 -8.26
C ALA A 114 18.14 -8.94 -9.32
N PHE A 115 18.80 -8.05 -10.06
CA PHE A 115 18.20 -7.33 -11.18
C PHE A 115 18.59 -8.05 -12.47
N LEU A 116 17.60 -8.50 -13.24
CA LEU A 116 17.80 -9.10 -14.56
C LEU A 116 17.30 -8.11 -15.61
N PHE A 117 18.18 -7.70 -16.51
CA PHE A 117 17.84 -6.83 -17.63
C PHE A 117 17.54 -7.71 -18.84
N SER A 118 16.32 -7.62 -19.37
CA SER A 118 15.95 -8.35 -20.58
C SER A 118 16.72 -7.80 -21.78
N GLY A 119 17.14 -8.70 -22.67
CA GLY A 119 17.74 -8.33 -23.94
C GLY A 119 16.68 -7.86 -24.96
N GLN A 120 17.07 -7.84 -26.23
CA GLN A 120 16.16 -7.55 -27.33
C GLN A 120 15.01 -8.56 -27.40
N GLY A 121 13.79 -8.09 -27.66
CA GLY A 121 12.58 -8.90 -27.86
C GLY A 121 11.48 -8.66 -26.82
N SER A 122 11.78 -7.98 -25.71
CA SER A 122 10.78 -7.62 -24.68
C SER A 122 10.06 -6.29 -24.95
N GLN A 123 10.51 -5.52 -25.94
CA GLN A 123 9.96 -4.20 -26.23
C GLN A 123 8.52 -4.30 -26.77
N ARG A 124 7.67 -3.34 -26.36
CA ARG A 124 6.33 -3.12 -26.90
C ARG A 124 6.20 -1.66 -27.30
N LEU A 125 5.33 -1.37 -28.26
CA LEU A 125 5.05 0.02 -28.65
C LEU A 125 4.55 0.82 -27.44
N GLY A 126 5.14 1.99 -27.18
CA GLY A 126 4.78 2.85 -26.05
C GLY A 126 5.25 2.36 -24.67
N MET A 127 6.17 1.37 -24.61
CA MET A 127 6.71 0.87 -23.34
C MET A 127 7.26 2.02 -22.49
N GLY A 128 6.78 2.13 -21.25
CA GLY A 128 7.25 3.13 -20.29
C GLY A 128 6.65 4.53 -20.45
N ARG A 129 5.85 4.80 -21.49
CA ARG A 129 5.21 6.12 -21.68
C ARG A 129 4.25 6.48 -20.55
N GLU A 130 3.34 5.57 -20.20
CA GLU A 130 2.40 5.79 -19.08
C GLU A 130 3.13 5.92 -17.73
N LEU A 131 4.27 5.23 -17.56
CA LEU A 131 5.09 5.38 -16.37
C LEU A 131 5.78 6.75 -16.31
N TYR A 132 6.23 7.26 -17.46
CA TYR A 132 6.81 8.59 -17.58
C TYR A 132 5.79 9.67 -17.24
N GLU A 133 4.56 9.53 -17.72
CA GLU A 133 3.47 10.48 -17.46
C GLU A 133 2.99 10.45 -16.00
N ALA A 134 2.91 9.26 -15.40
CA ALA A 134 2.34 9.08 -14.05
C ALA A 134 3.35 9.25 -12.90
N PHE A 135 4.63 8.93 -13.11
CA PHE A 135 5.60 8.83 -12.01
C PHE A 135 6.83 9.72 -12.24
N PRO A 136 6.95 10.85 -11.51
CA PRO A 136 8.10 11.76 -11.63
C PRO A 136 9.46 11.08 -11.43
N ALA A 137 9.53 10.06 -10.56
CA ALA A 137 10.76 9.29 -10.34
C ALA A 137 11.19 8.49 -11.59
N TYR A 138 10.23 7.93 -12.33
CA TYR A 138 10.52 7.24 -13.59
C TYR A 138 10.93 8.25 -14.66
N ALA A 139 10.20 9.37 -14.78
CA ALA A 139 10.51 10.42 -15.74
C ALA A 139 11.93 10.97 -15.56
N GLY A 140 12.30 11.34 -14.33
CA GLY A 140 13.63 11.84 -14.03
C GLY A 140 14.75 10.82 -14.30
N ALA A 141 14.52 9.54 -13.96
CA ALA A 141 15.50 8.48 -14.26
C ALA A 141 15.63 8.23 -15.76
N PHE A 142 14.52 8.23 -16.50
CA PHE A 142 14.51 8.07 -17.95
C PHE A 142 15.22 9.22 -18.65
N ASP A 143 14.92 10.47 -18.28
CA ASP A 143 15.53 11.67 -18.85
C ASP A 143 17.05 11.69 -18.62
N ALA A 144 17.51 11.37 -17.40
CA ALA A 144 18.94 11.27 -17.09
C ALA A 144 19.67 10.21 -17.94
N VAL A 145 18.99 9.12 -18.30
CA VAL A 145 19.54 8.11 -19.22
C VAL A 145 19.56 8.63 -20.65
N CYS A 146 18.49 9.26 -21.13
CA CYS A 146 18.41 9.85 -22.47
C CYS A 146 19.48 10.93 -22.71
N GLU A 147 19.77 11.77 -21.72
CA GLU A 147 20.84 12.79 -21.78
C GLU A 147 22.23 12.20 -22.04
N ARG A 148 22.42 10.90 -21.78
CA ARG A 148 23.70 10.22 -22.03
C ARG A 148 23.87 9.77 -23.49
N PHE A 149 22.81 9.82 -24.30
CA PHE A 149 22.84 9.43 -25.72
C PHE A 149 22.92 10.66 -26.64
N GLU A 150 23.66 10.52 -27.73
CA GLU A 150 23.79 11.56 -28.76
C GLU A 150 22.62 11.55 -29.77
N LEU A 151 21.70 10.58 -29.64
CA LEU A 151 20.54 10.39 -30.52
C LEU A 151 19.25 10.76 -29.77
N PRO A 152 18.22 11.30 -30.45
CA PRO A 152 16.94 11.66 -29.84
C PRO A 152 16.07 10.42 -29.54
N VAL A 153 16.58 9.52 -28.70
CA VAL A 153 15.94 8.24 -28.35
C VAL A 153 14.65 8.40 -27.55
N ARG A 154 14.34 9.61 -27.08
CA ARG A 154 13.11 9.95 -26.36
C ARG A 154 11.87 10.04 -27.27
N GLU A 155 12.06 10.33 -28.55
CA GLU A 155 10.98 10.61 -29.50
C GLU A 155 10.53 9.39 -30.32
N VAL A 156 11.06 8.20 -30.02
CA VAL A 156 10.88 6.96 -30.79
C VAL A 156 9.82 6.05 -30.17
#